data_AF-A0A9D8KGR1-F1
#
_entry.id   AF-A0A9D8KGR1-F1
#
_cell.length_a   1.000
_cell.length_b   1.000
_cell.length_c   1.000
_cell.angle_alpha   90.00
_cell.angle_beta   90.00
_cell.angle_gamma   90.00
#
_symmetry.space_group_name_H-M   'P 1'
#
loop_
_entity.id
_entity.type
_entity.pdbx_description
1 polymer ?
#
loop_
_entity_poly.entity_id
_entity_poly.type
_entity_poly.pdbx_seq_one_letter_code
_entity_poly.pdbx_strand_id
1 'polypeptide(L)'
;MATIRTFLSKQKRLTLKIVGKSLDIMRLPGDAKIGRLAQSDLSLKIDTERLLLKQVNDKGYRMTEPMLRVVVEYLAVDELFGGNNRGVNLFNNLRIGLKSKFPEEERGTIKALRDLSQKVSKNGFSPYDFVIIDKNQKILFGHDLLANALYFGIGEIPVKIALTPLMKLVGKRENLTIQDNRIQRDKGGIQEKFFSDEEIDLIEATMDKIFFDLGLYFPGILWGPVSEYFDTIMEKLSKRHKVVFVKDYRFDDKDDFYEMLKRLYSWEAVKEDYIKMKFDYLIKHPLIIRFFSLLILNPGFKSSDGGNKPFSSVVKNMKEDYRRIYSMKVENYIRDVVLHIGDNFQHNRHILNVIGGIGKSGM
;
A
#
# COMPACT_ATOMS: atom_id res chain seq x y z
N MET A 1 -25.45 38.57 35.13
CA MET A 1 -26.08 37.28 35.50
C MET A 1 -27.29 37.11 34.60
N ALA A 2 -27.17 36.36 33.51
CA ALA A 2 -27.58 34.95 33.39
C ALA A 2 -29.12 34.81 33.55
N THR A 3 -29.88 34.32 32.57
CA THR A 3 -29.74 32.97 32.02
C THR A 3 -30.47 32.85 30.68
N ILE A 4 -29.75 32.37 29.65
CA ILE A 4 -30.27 31.78 28.40
C ILE A 4 -30.13 30.27 28.54
N ARG A 5 -31.19 29.50 28.27
CA ARG A 5 -31.17 28.05 27.96
C ARG A 5 -32.34 27.70 27.04
N THR A 6 -32.05 27.46 25.74
CA THR A 6 -32.20 26.17 24.99
C THR A 6 -33.66 25.88 24.56
N PHE A 7 -34.03 25.47 23.34
CA PHE A 7 -33.53 24.39 22.47
C PHE A 7 -34.18 24.42 21.07
N LEU A 8 -33.67 23.55 20.19
CA LEU A 8 -33.73 23.43 18.73
C LEU A 8 -35.09 23.09 18.06
N SER A 9 -35.25 23.46 16.78
CA SER A 9 -35.14 22.55 15.61
C SER A 9 -36.06 22.93 14.42
N LYS A 10 -35.47 23.10 13.23
CA LYS A 10 -36.14 22.88 11.94
C LYS A 10 -35.13 22.35 10.92
N GLN A 11 -35.06 21.03 10.75
CA GLN A 11 -34.44 20.39 9.58
C GLN A 11 -35.49 20.20 8.48
N LYS A 12 -35.15 20.64 7.27
CA LYS A 12 -35.90 20.41 6.03
C LYS A 12 -35.78 18.93 5.61
N ARG A 13 -36.91 18.28 5.33
CA ARG A 13 -36.99 16.97 4.67
C ARG A 13 -36.70 17.12 3.17
N LEU A 14 -35.79 16.32 2.63
CA LEU A 14 -35.76 15.98 1.21
C LEU A 14 -36.45 14.62 1.04
N THR A 15 -37.42 14.55 0.12
CA THR A 15 -38.15 13.34 -0.23
C THR A 15 -37.60 12.79 -1.54
N LEU A 16 -37.06 11.57 -1.53
CA LEU A 16 -36.63 10.85 -2.74
C LEU A 16 -37.63 9.71 -2.99
N LYS A 17 -38.25 9.73 -4.18
CA LYS A 17 -39.17 8.69 -4.67
C LYS A 17 -38.37 7.44 -5.03
N ILE A 18 -38.75 6.30 -4.47
CA ILE A 18 -38.25 4.97 -4.83
C ILE A 18 -39.28 4.32 -5.75
N VAL A 19 -38.85 3.90 -6.95
CA VAL A 19 -39.63 3.06 -7.87
C VAL A 19 -39.16 1.62 -7.68
N GLY A 20 -40.11 0.73 -7.40
CA GLY A 20 -39.86 -0.61 -6.87
C GLY A 20 -39.41 -1.65 -7.89
N LYS A 21 -38.76 -2.69 -7.36
CA LYS A 21 -38.86 -4.10 -7.74
C LYS A 21 -38.50 -4.93 -6.51
N SER A 22 -39.38 -5.86 -6.12
CA SER A 22 -39.07 -6.85 -5.09
C SER A 22 -38.08 -7.88 -5.64
N LEU A 23 -37.06 -8.23 -4.86
CA LEU A 23 -36.18 -9.36 -5.17
C LEU A 23 -36.33 -10.45 -4.11
N ASP A 24 -36.44 -11.68 -4.59
CA ASP A 24 -36.54 -12.90 -3.81
C ASP A 24 -35.32 -13.12 -2.91
N ILE A 25 -35.59 -13.54 -1.68
CA ILE A 25 -34.60 -13.80 -0.63
C ILE A 25 -34.00 -15.19 -0.87
N MET A 26 -32.73 -15.23 -1.26
CA MET A 26 -31.94 -16.46 -1.24
C MET A 26 -31.63 -16.82 0.22
N ARG A 27 -32.26 -17.89 0.73
CA ARG A 27 -32.02 -18.42 2.07
C ARG A 27 -30.63 -19.06 2.15
N LEU A 28 -29.75 -18.51 3.00
CA LEU A 28 -28.60 -19.25 3.50
C LEU A 28 -29.07 -20.25 4.59
N PRO A 29 -28.50 -21.47 4.66
CA PRO A 29 -28.85 -22.43 5.69
C PRO A 29 -28.26 -21.98 7.04
N GLY A 30 -29.12 -21.79 8.03
CA GLY A 30 -28.74 -21.40 9.40
C GLY A 30 -29.53 -20.19 9.88
N ASP A 31 -30.64 -20.45 10.58
CA ASP A 31 -31.57 -19.45 11.10
C ASP A 31 -30.91 -18.48 12.09
N ALA A 32 -30.54 -17.29 11.60
CA ALA A 32 -30.42 -16.09 12.42
C ALA A 32 -31.11 -14.93 11.69
N LYS A 33 -32.27 -14.52 12.19
CA LYS A 33 -33.04 -13.36 11.72
C LYS A 33 -32.21 -12.08 11.87
N ILE A 34 -31.42 -11.72 10.85
CA ILE A 34 -30.89 -10.36 10.69
C ILE A 34 -31.98 -9.53 10.00
N GLY A 35 -32.92 -9.04 10.81
CA GLY A 35 -33.92 -8.07 10.38
C GLY A 35 -33.29 -6.71 10.10
N ARG A 36 -33.47 -6.22 8.86
CA ARG A 36 -33.38 -4.82 8.41
C ARG A 36 -32.17 -4.02 8.91
N LEU A 37 -31.04 -4.19 8.22
CA LEU A 37 -30.16 -3.05 7.91
C LEU A 37 -30.51 -2.62 6.50
N ALA A 38 -31.20 -1.49 6.38
CA ALA A 38 -31.44 -0.84 5.10
C ALA A 38 -30.09 -0.58 4.42
N GLN A 39 -29.83 -1.39 3.40
CA GLN A 39 -28.78 -1.22 2.42
C GLN A 39 -28.93 0.18 1.82
N SER A 40 -28.00 1.07 2.12
CA SER A 40 -27.44 1.80 1.01
C SER A 40 -26.54 0.81 0.28
N ASP A 41 -26.97 0.31 -0.89
CA ASP A 41 -26.14 -0.48 -1.82
C ASP A 41 -24.96 0.30 -2.41
N LEU A 42 -24.54 1.37 -1.75
CA LEU A 42 -23.35 2.14 -2.07
C LEU A 42 -22.12 1.31 -1.69
N SER A 43 -21.69 0.44 -2.60
CA SER A 43 -20.33 -0.06 -2.62
C SER A 43 -19.40 1.15 -2.78
N LEU A 44 -18.57 1.41 -1.78
CA LEU A 44 -17.49 2.37 -1.92
C LEU A 44 -16.42 1.74 -2.80
N LYS A 45 -15.64 2.54 -3.53
CA LYS A 45 -14.42 2.07 -4.17
C LYS A 45 -13.22 2.62 -3.40
N ILE A 46 -12.15 1.82 -3.33
CA ILE A 46 -10.86 2.24 -2.77
C ILE A 46 -9.76 1.86 -3.74
N ASP A 47 -8.71 2.69 -3.81
CA ASP A 47 -7.51 2.35 -4.56
C ASP A 47 -6.90 1.06 -4.03
N THR A 48 -6.55 0.15 -4.94
CA THR A 48 -5.97 -1.16 -4.62
C THR A 48 -4.66 -1.00 -3.84
N GLU A 49 -3.78 -0.08 -4.25
CA GLU A 49 -2.53 0.22 -3.55
C GLU A 49 -2.78 0.69 -2.11
N ARG A 50 -3.81 1.53 -1.92
CA ARG A 50 -4.15 2.08 -0.61
C ARG A 50 -4.69 0.98 0.31
N LEU A 51 -5.58 0.13 -0.19
CA LEU A 51 -6.12 -0.98 0.60
C LEU A 51 -5.03 -1.98 0.97
N LEU A 52 -4.11 -2.29 0.06
CA LEU A 52 -2.98 -3.18 0.33
C LEU A 52 -2.09 -2.61 1.43
N LEU A 53 -1.69 -1.33 1.32
CA LEU A 53 -0.84 -0.68 2.33
C LEU A 53 -1.50 -0.69 3.72
N LYS A 54 -2.84 -0.60 3.78
CA LYS A 54 -3.59 -0.71 5.03
C LYS A 54 -3.50 -2.09 5.68
N GLN A 55 -3.07 -3.13 4.99
CA GLN A 55 -2.93 -4.46 5.59
C GLN A 55 -1.61 -4.66 6.33
N VAL A 56 -0.62 -3.77 6.12
CA VAL A 56 0.67 -3.82 6.83
C VAL A 56 0.52 -3.37 8.29
N ASN A 57 1.37 -3.90 9.18
CA ASN A 57 1.40 -3.53 10.60
C ASN A 57 2.22 -2.25 10.84
N ASP A 58 1.72 -1.37 11.71
CA ASP A 58 2.40 -0.14 12.14
C ASP A 58 3.69 -0.39 12.94
N LYS A 59 3.85 -1.58 13.55
CA LYS A 59 5.00 -1.93 14.42
C LYS A 59 6.16 -2.63 13.69
N GLY A 60 6.17 -2.59 12.36
CA GLY A 60 7.28 -3.11 11.55
C GLY A 60 6.79 -3.80 10.29
N TYR A 61 7.74 -4.11 9.39
CA TYR A 61 7.50 -4.90 8.18
C TYR A 61 7.33 -6.37 8.51
N ARG A 62 6.33 -6.66 9.33
CA ARG A 62 5.92 -8.02 9.62
C ARG A 62 4.68 -8.27 8.79
N MET A 63 4.75 -9.31 7.97
CA MET A 63 3.62 -9.80 7.20
C MET A 63 2.52 -10.20 8.18
N THR A 64 1.43 -9.43 8.17
CA THR A 64 0.23 -9.70 8.97
C THR A 64 -0.51 -10.90 8.39
N GLU A 65 -1.42 -11.51 9.15
CA GLU A 65 -2.26 -12.59 8.60
C GLU A 65 -3.07 -12.13 7.37
N PRO A 66 -3.75 -10.96 7.35
CA PRO A 66 -4.42 -10.49 6.13
C PRO A 66 -3.46 -10.33 4.95
N MET A 67 -2.25 -9.82 5.18
CA MET A 67 -1.25 -9.68 4.12
C MET A 67 -0.78 -11.04 3.60
N LEU A 68 -0.48 -11.98 4.50
CA LEU A 68 -0.11 -13.35 4.14
C LEU A 68 -1.18 -13.99 3.26
N ARG A 69 -2.46 -13.86 3.63
CA ARG A 69 -3.58 -14.40 2.84
C ARG A 69 -3.59 -13.81 1.43
N VAL A 70 -3.50 -12.48 1.31
CA VAL A 70 -3.48 -11.80 0.00
C VAL A 70 -2.31 -12.26 -0.87
N VAL A 71 -1.11 -12.36 -0.32
CA VAL A 71 0.09 -12.74 -1.10
C VAL A 71 0.04 -14.22 -1.53
N VAL A 72 -0.39 -15.11 -0.64
CA VAL A 72 -0.55 -16.55 -0.96
C VAL A 72 -1.65 -16.76 -2.00
N GLU A 73 -2.77 -16.06 -1.87
CA GLU A 73 -3.84 -16.10 -2.86
C GLU A 73 -3.38 -15.50 -4.20
N TYR A 74 -2.58 -14.44 -4.19
CA TYR A 74 -1.96 -13.89 -5.40
C TYR A 74 -1.08 -14.93 -6.10
N LEU A 75 -0.23 -15.64 -5.35
CA LEU A 75 0.61 -16.72 -5.90
C LEU A 75 -0.22 -17.85 -6.49
N ALA A 76 -1.34 -18.21 -5.84
CA ALA A 76 -2.25 -19.23 -6.36
C ALA A 76 -2.95 -18.77 -7.64
N VAL A 77 -3.38 -17.50 -7.73
CA VAL A 77 -3.90 -16.93 -8.98
C VAL A 77 -2.81 -16.97 -10.05
N ASP A 78 -1.58 -16.58 -9.74
CA ASP A 78 -0.48 -16.61 -10.70
C ASP A 78 -0.20 -18.03 -11.23
N GLU A 79 -0.23 -19.06 -10.39
CA GLU A 79 -0.12 -20.47 -10.84
C GLU A 79 -1.31 -20.88 -11.72
N LEU A 80 -2.53 -20.46 -11.38
CA LEU A 80 -3.72 -20.76 -12.20
C LEU A 80 -3.65 -20.18 -13.61
N PHE A 81 -2.79 -19.18 -13.83
CA PHE A 81 -2.51 -18.55 -15.13
C PHE A 81 -1.10 -18.85 -15.64
N GLY A 82 -0.38 -19.80 -15.03
CA GLY A 82 0.89 -20.36 -15.52
C GLY A 82 2.15 -19.56 -15.18
N GLY A 83 2.10 -18.60 -14.25
CA GLY A 83 3.26 -17.80 -13.85
C GLY A 83 4.18 -18.46 -12.82
N ASN A 84 3.69 -19.46 -12.08
CA ASN A 84 4.50 -20.27 -11.16
C ASN A 84 3.90 -21.69 -11.00
N ASN A 85 4.50 -22.52 -10.13
CA ASN A 85 4.09 -23.90 -9.85
C ASN A 85 4.03 -24.24 -8.34
N ARG A 86 3.94 -23.22 -7.47
CA ARG A 86 3.95 -23.40 -6.00
C ARG A 86 2.74 -22.78 -5.29
N GLY A 87 2.11 -21.76 -5.89
CA GLY A 87 1.03 -20.98 -5.29
C GLY A 87 -0.18 -21.80 -4.82
N VAL A 88 -0.62 -22.80 -5.58
CA VAL A 88 -1.76 -23.65 -5.21
C VAL A 88 -1.45 -24.47 -3.96
N ASN A 89 -0.23 -25.00 -3.84
CA ASN A 89 0.18 -25.73 -2.64
C ASN A 89 0.20 -24.81 -1.42
N LEU A 90 0.81 -23.62 -1.55
CA LEU A 90 0.82 -22.61 -0.49
C LEU A 90 -0.58 -22.21 -0.04
N PHE A 91 -1.51 -22.05 -0.98
CA PHE A 91 -2.91 -21.76 -0.69
C PHE A 91 -3.58 -22.89 0.08
N ASN A 92 -3.35 -24.15 -0.28
CA ASN A 92 -3.88 -25.28 0.46
C ASN A 92 -3.30 -25.35 1.89
N ASN A 93 -1.99 -25.13 2.05
CA ASN A 93 -1.33 -25.08 3.36
C ASN A 93 -1.90 -23.97 4.24
N LEU A 94 -2.07 -22.76 3.69
CA LEU A 94 -2.73 -21.64 4.35
C LEU A 94 -4.12 -22.02 4.85
N ARG A 95 -4.92 -22.68 4.01
CA ARG A 95 -6.29 -23.09 4.36
C ARG A 95 -6.34 -24.15 5.45
N ILE A 96 -5.42 -25.11 5.43
CA ILE A 96 -5.28 -26.09 6.52
C ILE A 96 -5.00 -25.35 7.84
N GLY A 97 -4.08 -24.38 7.80
CA GLY A 97 -3.77 -23.55 8.96
C GLY A 97 -4.96 -22.74 9.47
N LEU A 98 -5.71 -22.11 8.57
CA LEU A 98 -6.91 -21.34 8.91
C LEU A 98 -8.01 -22.23 9.47
N LYS A 99 -8.29 -23.39 8.86
CA LYS A 99 -9.31 -24.34 9.37
C LYS A 99 -8.97 -24.83 10.76
N SER A 100 -7.68 -25.00 11.07
CA SER A 100 -7.25 -25.40 12.43
C SER A 100 -7.54 -24.33 13.48
N LYS A 101 -7.55 -23.04 13.10
CA LYS A 101 -7.86 -21.90 13.98
C LYS A 101 -9.34 -21.51 13.96
N PHE A 102 -9.99 -21.67 12.81
CA PHE A 102 -11.36 -21.25 12.53
C PHE A 102 -12.11 -22.36 11.78
N PRO A 103 -12.54 -23.43 12.48
CA PRO A 103 -13.17 -24.59 11.83
C PRO A 103 -14.43 -24.26 11.03
N GLU A 104 -15.10 -23.15 11.36
CA GLU A 104 -16.30 -22.65 10.67
C GLU A 104 -15.99 -21.84 9.39
N GLU A 105 -14.72 -21.50 9.11
CA GLU A 105 -14.32 -20.85 7.85
C GLU A 105 -14.22 -21.87 6.71
N GLU A 106 -15.37 -22.35 6.24
CA GLU A 106 -15.45 -23.30 5.12
C GLU A 106 -15.47 -22.59 3.74
N ARG A 107 -14.83 -21.44 3.60
CA ARG A 107 -14.81 -20.68 2.33
C ARG A 107 -13.50 -20.85 1.55
N GLY A 108 -13.63 -20.79 0.23
CA GLY A 108 -12.53 -20.64 -0.73
C GLY A 108 -11.85 -21.94 -1.18
N THR A 109 -12.49 -22.78 -1.99
CA THR A 109 -11.76 -23.88 -2.66
C THR A 109 -10.87 -23.33 -3.77
N ILE A 110 -9.85 -24.08 -4.19
CA ILE A 110 -9.05 -23.69 -5.38
C ILE A 110 -9.95 -23.55 -6.63
N LYS A 111 -11.02 -24.35 -6.71
CA LYS A 111 -12.05 -24.21 -7.74
C LYS A 111 -12.76 -22.85 -7.64
N ALA A 112 -13.19 -22.45 -6.44
CA ALA A 112 -13.84 -21.16 -6.24
C ALA A 112 -12.89 -19.98 -6.57
N LEU A 113 -11.62 -20.06 -6.17
CA LEU A 113 -10.61 -19.06 -6.54
C LEU A 113 -10.44 -18.99 -8.07
N ARG A 114 -10.32 -20.13 -8.75
CA ARG A 114 -10.24 -20.20 -10.21
C ARG A 114 -11.47 -19.60 -10.89
N ASP A 115 -12.67 -19.97 -10.45
CA ASP A 115 -13.92 -19.46 -11.01
C ASP A 115 -14.00 -17.93 -10.84
N LEU A 116 -13.61 -17.43 -9.66
CA LEU A 116 -13.50 -15.99 -9.40
C LEU A 116 -12.47 -15.31 -10.32
N SER A 117 -11.26 -15.85 -10.43
CA SER A 117 -10.20 -15.26 -11.26
C SER A 117 -10.55 -15.25 -12.75
N GLN A 118 -11.21 -16.29 -13.24
CA GLN A 118 -11.74 -16.33 -14.60
C GLN A 118 -12.85 -15.30 -14.83
N LYS A 119 -13.72 -15.09 -13.84
CA LYS A 119 -14.74 -14.04 -13.89
C LYS A 119 -14.10 -12.65 -13.91
N VAL A 120 -13.16 -12.38 -13.01
CA VAL A 120 -12.51 -11.06 -12.85
C VAL A 120 -11.65 -10.72 -14.06
N SER A 121 -10.86 -11.67 -14.58
CA SER A 121 -10.05 -11.44 -15.80
C SER A 121 -10.88 -11.05 -17.02
N LYS A 122 -12.08 -11.65 -17.17
CA LYS A 122 -12.96 -11.39 -18.33
C LYS A 122 -13.81 -10.12 -18.16
N ASN A 123 -14.34 -9.90 -16.97
CA ASN A 123 -15.43 -8.94 -16.76
C ASN A 123 -15.12 -7.85 -15.70
N GLY A 124 -13.97 -7.93 -15.03
CA GLY A 124 -13.69 -7.14 -13.83
C GLY A 124 -14.59 -7.54 -12.64
N PHE A 125 -14.69 -6.65 -11.65
CA PHE A 125 -15.55 -6.84 -10.49
C PHE A 125 -16.99 -6.44 -10.77
N SER A 126 -17.95 -7.30 -10.41
CA SER A 126 -19.36 -6.93 -10.34
C SER A 126 -19.67 -6.10 -9.08
N PRO A 127 -20.78 -5.37 -9.01
CA PRO A 127 -21.20 -4.66 -7.80
C PRO A 127 -21.39 -5.55 -6.56
N TYR A 128 -21.50 -6.85 -6.76
CA TYR A 128 -21.63 -7.86 -5.70
C TYR A 128 -20.30 -8.44 -5.24
N ASP A 129 -19.20 -8.17 -5.96
CA ASP A 129 -17.85 -8.57 -5.58
C ASP A 129 -17.23 -7.44 -4.75
N PHE A 130 -17.36 -7.52 -3.43
CA PHE A 130 -16.84 -6.49 -2.52
C PHE A 130 -15.98 -7.08 -1.42
N VAL A 131 -14.93 -6.36 -1.06
CA VAL A 131 -14.12 -6.62 0.14
C VAL A 131 -14.85 -6.06 1.35
N ILE A 132 -14.96 -6.85 2.41
CA ILE A 132 -15.50 -6.38 3.68
C ILE A 132 -14.33 -5.86 4.51
N ILE A 133 -14.41 -4.61 4.92
CA ILE A 133 -13.37 -3.94 5.71
C ILE A 133 -13.92 -3.41 7.04
N ASP A 134 -13.04 -3.24 8.02
CA ASP A 134 -13.36 -2.55 9.26
C ASP A 134 -13.32 -1.00 9.09
N LYS A 135 -13.60 -0.27 10.18
CA LYS A 135 -13.53 1.21 10.19
C LYS A 135 -12.12 1.78 9.94
N ASN A 136 -11.08 0.96 10.10
CA ASN A 136 -9.68 1.32 9.87
C ASN A 136 -9.18 0.85 8.50
N GLN A 137 -10.06 0.31 7.64
CA GLN A 137 -9.75 -0.25 6.32
C GLN A 137 -8.90 -1.53 6.37
N LYS A 138 -8.93 -2.26 7.49
CA LYS A 138 -8.40 -3.63 7.58
C LYS A 138 -9.40 -4.60 6.96
N ILE A 139 -8.90 -5.56 6.18
CA ILE A 139 -9.75 -6.56 5.53
C ILE A 139 -10.25 -7.55 6.57
N LEU A 140 -11.56 -7.76 6.57
CA LEU A 140 -12.23 -8.81 7.30
C LEU A 140 -12.55 -10.00 6.39
N PHE A 141 -12.98 -9.72 5.14
CA PHE A 141 -13.26 -10.74 4.11
C PHE A 141 -12.99 -10.20 2.71
N GLY A 142 -12.70 -11.10 1.76
CA GLY A 142 -12.41 -10.74 0.36
C GLY A 142 -10.93 -10.53 0.06
N HIS A 143 -10.04 -11.28 0.74
CA HIS A 143 -8.61 -11.29 0.45
C HIS A 143 -8.34 -11.74 -1.00
N ASP A 144 -9.13 -12.71 -1.48
CA ASP A 144 -9.08 -13.27 -2.83
C ASP A 144 -9.42 -12.23 -3.89
N LEU A 145 -10.40 -11.36 -3.61
CA LEU A 145 -10.72 -10.22 -4.47
C LEU A 145 -9.55 -9.24 -4.56
N LEU A 146 -8.90 -8.91 -3.44
CA LEU A 146 -7.71 -8.05 -3.48
C LEU A 146 -6.55 -8.73 -4.23
N ALA A 147 -6.29 -10.01 -3.99
CA ALA A 147 -5.29 -10.78 -4.72
C ALA A 147 -5.52 -10.75 -6.24
N ASN A 148 -6.77 -10.93 -6.68
CA ASN A 148 -7.16 -10.82 -8.08
C ASN A 148 -6.99 -9.39 -8.62
N ALA A 149 -7.34 -8.36 -7.84
CA ALA A 149 -7.15 -6.98 -8.24
C ALA A 149 -5.67 -6.66 -8.48
N LEU A 150 -4.79 -7.14 -7.59
CA LEU A 150 -3.34 -6.99 -7.72
C LEU A 150 -2.82 -7.72 -8.96
N TYR A 151 -3.25 -8.96 -9.18
CA TYR A 151 -2.80 -9.78 -10.30
C TYR A 151 -3.19 -9.19 -11.66
N PHE A 152 -4.44 -8.76 -11.82
CA PHE A 152 -4.95 -8.19 -13.08
C PHE A 152 -4.74 -6.68 -13.23
N GLY A 153 -4.01 -6.04 -12.32
CA GLY A 153 -3.73 -4.59 -12.39
C GLY A 153 -4.97 -3.71 -12.26
N ILE A 154 -5.98 -4.15 -11.50
CA ILE A 154 -7.21 -3.40 -11.27
C ILE A 154 -6.94 -2.33 -10.21
N GLY A 155 -7.01 -1.06 -10.61
CA GLY A 155 -6.66 0.08 -9.74
C GLY A 155 -7.64 0.39 -8.61
N GLU A 156 -8.90 0.00 -8.73
CA GLU A 156 -9.94 0.24 -7.72
C GLU A 156 -10.74 -1.03 -7.41
N ILE A 157 -11.01 -1.27 -6.14
CA ILE A 157 -11.78 -2.42 -5.68
C ILE A 157 -13.05 -1.99 -4.92
N PRO A 158 -14.22 -2.61 -5.16
CA PRO A 158 -15.42 -2.35 -4.37
C PRO A 158 -15.24 -2.83 -2.93
N VAL A 159 -15.68 -2.03 -1.96
CA VAL A 159 -15.61 -2.34 -0.53
C VAL A 159 -16.91 -2.04 0.19
N LYS A 160 -17.16 -2.79 1.26
CA LYS A 160 -18.22 -2.52 2.24
C LYS A 160 -17.63 -2.45 3.63
N ILE A 161 -18.00 -1.41 4.37
CA ILE A 161 -17.58 -1.24 5.76
C ILE A 161 -18.51 -2.10 6.63
N ALA A 162 -17.93 -3.01 7.41
CA ALA A 162 -18.68 -3.82 8.36
C ALA A 162 -19.24 -2.91 9.47
N LEU A 163 -20.57 -2.89 9.60
CA LEU A 163 -21.22 -2.21 10.72
C LEU A 163 -21.13 -3.04 12.00
N THR A 164 -21.21 -2.35 13.14
CA THR A 164 -20.93 -2.83 14.51
C THR A 164 -21.54 -4.20 14.89
N PRO A 165 -22.72 -4.63 14.42
CA PRO A 165 -23.24 -5.98 14.71
C PRO A 165 -22.38 -7.10 14.08
N LEU A 166 -21.89 -6.91 12.86
CA LEU A 166 -20.97 -7.84 12.21
C LEU A 166 -19.61 -7.81 12.93
N MET A 167 -19.16 -6.64 13.38
CA MET A 167 -17.96 -6.50 14.20
C MET A 167 -18.09 -7.17 15.58
N LYS A 168 -19.29 -7.43 16.11
CA LYS A 168 -19.47 -8.24 17.33
C LYS A 168 -19.42 -9.74 17.06
N LEU A 169 -19.86 -10.18 15.88
CA LEU A 169 -19.73 -11.57 15.43
C LEU A 169 -18.28 -11.89 15.03
N VAL A 170 -17.63 -10.99 14.31
CA VAL A 170 -16.21 -11.07 13.95
C VAL A 170 -15.32 -10.74 15.16
N GLY A 171 -15.67 -9.75 15.97
CA GLY A 171 -14.94 -9.38 17.19
C GLY A 171 -15.04 -10.40 18.33
N LYS A 172 -16.07 -11.26 18.34
CA LYS A 172 -16.05 -12.48 19.17
C LYS A 172 -15.05 -13.52 18.65
N ARG A 173 -14.75 -13.54 17.35
CA ARG A 173 -13.67 -14.34 16.75
C ARG A 173 -12.29 -13.71 16.99
N GLU A 174 -12.23 -12.38 17.19
CA GLU A 174 -11.02 -11.61 17.52
C GLU A 174 -10.89 -11.24 19.01
N ASN A 175 -11.69 -11.82 19.91
CA ASN A 175 -11.44 -11.73 21.36
C ASN A 175 -10.20 -12.56 21.81
N LEU A 176 -9.28 -12.84 20.88
CA LEU A 176 -7.86 -12.86 21.15
C LEU A 176 -7.41 -11.41 21.23
N THR A 177 -7.52 -10.90 22.45
CA THR A 177 -7.08 -9.59 22.91
C THR A 177 -6.00 -8.98 22.03
N ILE A 178 -6.25 -7.75 21.60
CA ILE A 178 -5.23 -6.73 21.33
C ILE A 178 -4.49 -6.47 22.66
N GLN A 179 -3.77 -7.47 23.15
CA GLN A 179 -2.76 -7.38 24.19
C GLN A 179 -1.56 -8.14 23.64
N ASP A 180 -0.44 -7.42 23.58
CA ASP A 180 0.88 -7.88 23.15
C ASP A 180 1.11 -8.13 21.67
N ASN A 181 1.40 -7.05 20.94
CA ASN A 181 2.78 -6.60 20.61
C ASN A 181 3.90 -7.62 20.37
N ARG A 182 3.62 -8.89 20.10
CA ARG A 182 4.62 -9.89 19.74
C ARG A 182 4.05 -10.88 18.74
N ILE A 183 3.80 -10.41 17.51
CA ILE A 183 4.21 -11.25 16.36
C ILE A 183 5.74 -11.19 16.33
N GLN A 184 6.42 -11.60 17.41
CA GLN A 184 7.76 -12.15 17.25
C GLN A 184 7.60 -13.39 16.36
N ARG A 185 8.70 -14.03 16.01
CA ARG A 185 8.68 -15.47 15.79
C ARG A 185 8.14 -16.14 17.07
N ASP A 186 6.84 -16.01 17.31
CA ASP A 186 6.14 -16.58 18.43
C ASP A 186 5.89 -18.00 17.96
N LYS A 187 6.73 -18.90 18.47
CA LYS A 187 6.89 -20.31 18.11
C LYS A 187 5.55 -21.04 18.05
N GLY A 188 4.78 -20.84 16.97
CA GLY A 188 3.37 -21.26 16.87
C GLY A 188 2.45 -20.50 15.89
N GLY A 189 2.92 -19.48 15.15
CA GLY A 189 2.13 -18.79 14.12
C GLY A 189 1.75 -19.68 12.92
N ILE A 190 0.78 -19.24 12.07
CA ILE A 190 0.43 -19.97 10.83
C ILE A 190 1.67 -20.10 9.92
N GLN A 191 2.50 -19.06 9.88
CA GLN A 191 3.73 -19.02 9.09
C GLN A 191 4.66 -20.18 9.45
N GLU A 192 5.06 -20.30 10.71
CA GLU A 192 6.05 -21.29 11.17
C GLU A 192 5.51 -22.73 11.23
N LYS A 193 4.19 -22.89 11.31
CA LYS A 193 3.56 -24.22 11.44
C LYS A 193 3.21 -24.85 10.09
N PHE A 194 2.94 -24.04 9.06
CA PHE A 194 2.38 -24.51 7.80
C PHE A 194 3.22 -24.17 6.57
N PHE A 195 4.32 -23.44 6.74
CA PHE A 195 5.23 -23.10 5.64
C PHE A 195 6.68 -23.42 6.02
N SER A 196 7.46 -23.88 5.04
CA SER A 196 8.91 -23.98 5.17
C SER A 196 9.57 -22.60 5.08
N ASP A 197 10.83 -22.49 5.51
CA ASP A 197 11.60 -21.25 5.37
C ASP A 197 11.68 -20.78 3.90
N GLU A 198 11.89 -21.72 2.96
CA GLU A 198 11.91 -21.43 1.52
C GLU A 198 10.57 -20.91 0.99
N GLU A 199 9.45 -21.37 1.55
CA GLU A 199 8.12 -20.89 1.21
C GLU A 199 7.87 -19.50 1.78
N ILE A 200 8.34 -19.24 3.00
CA ILE A 200 8.30 -17.91 3.62
C ILE A 200 9.11 -16.91 2.79
N ASP A 201 10.33 -17.27 2.39
CA ASP A 201 11.19 -16.43 1.56
C ASP A 201 10.53 -16.11 0.21
N LEU A 202 9.86 -17.08 -0.42
CA LEU A 202 9.10 -16.87 -1.65
C LEU A 202 7.93 -15.89 -1.44
N ILE A 203 7.18 -16.04 -0.35
CA ILE A 203 6.05 -15.17 -0.03
C ILE A 203 6.56 -13.74 0.23
N GLU A 204 7.63 -13.58 1.01
CA GLU A 204 8.21 -12.26 1.30
C GLU A 204 8.77 -11.59 0.05
N ALA A 205 9.50 -12.34 -0.80
CA ALA A 205 9.98 -11.83 -2.08
C ALA A 205 8.84 -11.42 -3.01
N THR A 206 7.72 -12.17 -3.01
CA THR A 206 6.52 -11.82 -3.79
C THR A 206 5.87 -10.54 -3.27
N MET A 207 5.78 -10.38 -1.95
CA MET A 207 5.28 -9.15 -1.33
C MET A 207 6.16 -7.94 -1.71
N ASP A 208 7.48 -8.08 -1.63
CA ASP A 208 8.44 -7.05 -2.02
C ASP A 208 8.27 -6.65 -3.49
N LYS A 209 8.11 -7.65 -4.37
CA LYS A 209 7.82 -7.43 -5.79
C LYS A 209 6.53 -6.65 -5.99
N ILE A 210 5.42 -7.07 -5.36
CA ILE A 210 4.14 -6.36 -5.45
C ILE A 210 4.28 -4.91 -4.97
N PHE A 211 5.00 -4.68 -3.88
CA PHE A 211 5.20 -3.34 -3.31
C PHE A 211 6.02 -2.44 -4.23
N PHE A 212 7.06 -3.00 -4.85
CA PHE A 212 7.88 -2.32 -5.85
C PHE A 212 7.06 -1.98 -7.09
N ASP A 213 6.37 -2.96 -7.67
CA ASP A 213 5.58 -2.81 -8.90
C ASP A 213 4.46 -1.77 -8.74
N LEU A 214 3.88 -1.67 -7.54
CA LEU A 214 2.85 -0.69 -7.21
C LEU A 214 3.40 0.66 -6.72
N GLY A 215 4.71 0.81 -6.52
CA GLY A 215 5.32 2.04 -6.01
C GLY A 215 4.94 2.36 -4.56
N LEU A 216 4.67 1.33 -3.75
CA LEU A 216 4.38 1.50 -2.33
C LEU A 216 5.61 1.90 -1.51
N TYR A 217 6.79 1.59 -2.01
CA TYR A 217 8.03 2.13 -1.50
C TYR A 217 8.21 3.57 -1.98
N PHE A 218 8.62 4.44 -1.05
CA PHE A 218 8.94 5.84 -1.31
C PHE A 218 10.44 5.95 -1.59
N PRO A 219 10.86 5.95 -2.87
CA PRO A 219 12.25 6.15 -3.23
C PRO A 219 12.68 7.57 -2.89
N GLY A 220 13.91 7.70 -2.40
CA GLY A 220 14.55 8.95 -2.09
C GLY A 220 15.98 9.01 -2.60
N ILE A 221 16.45 10.23 -2.85
CA ILE A 221 17.79 10.56 -3.31
C ILE A 221 18.35 11.64 -2.40
N LEU A 222 19.47 11.34 -1.75
CA LEU A 222 20.35 12.35 -1.17
C LEU A 222 21.40 12.73 -2.21
N TRP A 223 21.61 14.03 -2.38
CA TRP A 223 22.50 14.55 -3.42
C TRP A 223 23.91 14.85 -2.87
N GLY A 224 24.90 14.92 -3.76
CA GLY A 224 26.29 15.24 -3.47
C GLY A 224 26.55 16.38 -2.48
N PRO A 225 25.81 17.52 -2.50
CA PRO A 225 26.03 18.63 -1.56
C PRO A 225 25.88 18.26 -0.08
N VAL A 226 25.20 17.16 0.25
CA VAL A 226 25.05 16.66 1.63
C VAL A 226 25.70 15.30 1.85
N SER A 227 26.66 14.90 0.99
CA SER A 227 27.29 13.58 1.05
C SER A 227 27.94 13.26 2.39
N GLU A 228 28.54 14.27 3.03
CA GLU A 228 29.13 14.12 4.38
C GLU A 228 28.09 13.81 5.48
N TYR A 229 26.80 14.06 5.22
CA TYR A 229 25.71 13.82 6.16
C TYR A 229 24.83 12.61 5.81
N PHE A 230 25.18 11.84 4.77
CA PHE A 230 24.34 10.74 4.31
C PHE A 230 24.01 9.75 5.43
N ASP A 231 24.98 9.28 6.20
CA ASP A 231 24.75 8.32 7.29
C ASP A 231 23.87 8.91 8.39
N THR A 232 24.13 10.16 8.80
CA THR A 232 23.34 10.86 9.81
C THR A 232 21.89 11.06 9.37
N ILE A 233 21.66 11.38 8.09
CA ILE A 233 20.32 11.53 7.53
C ILE A 233 19.61 10.17 7.54
N MET A 234 20.28 9.10 7.10
CA MET A 234 19.71 7.75 7.08
C MET A 234 19.39 7.22 8.48
N GLU A 235 20.22 7.49 9.47
CA GLU A 235 19.96 7.14 10.87
C GLU A 235 18.69 7.85 11.41
N LYS A 236 18.51 9.13 11.06
CA LYS A 236 17.29 9.87 11.45
C LYS A 236 16.05 9.36 10.72
N LEU A 237 16.18 8.96 9.45
CA LEU A 237 15.09 8.37 8.67
C LEU A 237 14.69 7.00 9.23
N SER A 238 15.66 6.14 9.55
CA SER A 238 15.41 4.78 10.07
C SER A 238 14.74 4.77 11.44
N LYS A 239 14.92 5.83 12.24
CA LYS A 239 14.20 6.04 13.50
C LYS A 239 12.70 6.29 13.33
N ARG A 240 12.25 6.76 12.16
CA ARG A 240 10.83 7.12 11.90
C ARG A 240 10.14 6.18 10.92
N HIS A 241 10.90 5.62 9.98
CA HIS A 241 10.37 4.82 8.89
C HIS A 241 11.27 3.61 8.67
N LYS A 242 10.69 2.50 8.18
CA LYS A 242 11.52 1.39 7.73
C LYS A 242 12.27 1.81 6.47
N VAL A 243 13.59 1.69 6.53
CA VAL A 243 14.47 1.72 5.37
C VAL A 243 14.47 0.32 4.76
N VAL A 244 14.08 0.22 3.50
CA VAL A 244 13.98 -1.04 2.75
C VAL A 244 15.28 -1.32 2.00
N PHE A 245 15.83 -0.28 1.39
CA PHE A 245 17.02 -0.37 0.56
C PHE A 245 17.83 0.92 0.67
N VAL A 246 19.16 0.80 0.59
CA VAL A 246 20.10 1.92 0.50
C VAL A 246 21.22 1.51 -0.45
N LYS A 247 21.59 2.39 -1.38
CA LYS A 247 22.74 2.19 -2.27
C LYS A 247 23.34 3.53 -2.68
N ASP A 248 24.65 3.59 -2.67
CA ASP A 248 25.40 4.73 -3.17
C ASP A 248 25.75 4.52 -4.63
N TYR A 249 25.56 5.56 -5.43
CA TYR A 249 25.96 5.60 -6.83
C TYR A 249 26.96 6.74 -7.01
N ARG A 250 28.09 6.43 -7.64
CA ARG A 250 29.10 7.40 -8.05
C ARG A 250 29.08 7.50 -9.57
N PHE A 251 29.18 8.72 -10.08
CA PHE A 251 29.22 9.01 -11.51
C PHE A 251 30.59 9.58 -11.84
N ASP A 252 31.28 8.94 -12.77
CA ASP A 252 32.56 9.42 -13.28
C ASP A 252 32.36 10.42 -14.42
N ASP A 253 31.23 10.30 -15.14
CA ASP A 253 30.83 11.19 -16.22
C ASP A 253 29.67 12.12 -15.82
N LYS A 254 29.81 13.39 -16.20
CA LYS A 254 28.80 14.43 -15.97
C LYS A 254 27.60 14.26 -16.89
N ASP A 255 27.80 13.75 -18.10
CA ASP A 255 26.71 13.60 -19.07
C ASP A 255 25.77 12.46 -18.63
N ASP A 256 26.32 11.34 -18.17
CA ASP A 256 25.54 10.27 -17.51
C ASP A 256 24.72 10.78 -16.32
N PHE A 257 25.32 11.64 -15.48
CA PHE A 257 24.62 12.24 -14.35
C PHE A 257 23.49 13.18 -14.80
N TYR A 258 23.71 13.97 -15.85
CA TYR A 258 22.70 14.88 -16.41
C TYR A 258 21.53 14.12 -17.03
N GLU A 259 21.79 13.06 -17.79
CA GLU A 259 20.75 12.23 -18.39
C GLU A 259 19.90 11.51 -17.32
N MET A 260 20.54 11.06 -16.24
CA MET A 260 19.81 10.54 -15.07
C MET A 260 18.92 11.61 -14.44
N LEU A 261 19.42 12.84 -14.26
CA LEU A 261 18.64 13.96 -13.72
C LEU A 261 17.45 14.31 -14.61
N LYS A 262 17.65 14.41 -15.93
CA LYS A 262 16.56 14.66 -16.90
C LYS A 262 15.49 13.58 -16.85
N ARG A 263 15.89 12.30 -16.85
CA ARG A 263 14.95 11.18 -16.72
C ARG A 263 14.17 11.24 -15.42
N LEU A 264 14.84 11.52 -14.30
CA LEU A 264 14.19 11.67 -13.00
C LEU A 264 13.09 12.74 -13.05
N TYR A 265 13.40 13.90 -13.61
CA TYR A 265 12.49 15.04 -13.64
C TYR A 265 11.45 14.99 -14.77
N SER A 266 11.55 14.10 -15.74
CA SER A 266 10.59 13.99 -16.86
C SER A 266 9.13 13.72 -16.46
N TRP A 267 8.90 13.19 -15.26
CA TRP A 267 7.55 12.94 -14.73
C TRP A 267 6.85 14.20 -14.21
N GLU A 268 7.63 15.11 -13.64
CA GLU A 268 7.16 16.39 -13.16
C GLU A 268 7.26 17.34 -14.36
N ALA A 269 6.24 18.11 -14.71
CA ALA A 269 6.29 19.03 -15.86
C ALA A 269 7.20 20.25 -15.56
N VAL A 270 8.45 19.98 -15.18
CA VAL A 270 9.47 20.90 -14.73
C VAL A 270 10.19 21.42 -15.97
N LYS A 271 10.40 22.74 -15.99
CA LYS A 271 11.08 23.40 -17.11
C LYS A 271 12.53 22.94 -17.19
N GLU A 272 13.02 22.73 -18.40
CA GLU A 272 14.40 22.32 -18.66
C GLU A 272 15.42 23.27 -18.02
N ASP A 273 15.14 24.58 -18.03
CA ASP A 273 16.01 25.59 -17.38
C ASP A 273 16.22 25.33 -15.89
N TYR A 274 15.21 24.80 -15.19
CA TYR A 274 15.34 24.44 -13.77
C TYR A 274 16.21 23.19 -13.60
N ILE A 275 16.05 22.20 -14.49
CA ILE A 275 16.87 20.98 -14.49
C ILE A 275 18.34 21.35 -14.73
N LYS A 276 18.60 22.22 -15.70
CA LYS A 276 19.94 22.74 -16.01
C LYS A 276 20.55 23.52 -14.84
N MET A 277 19.81 24.46 -14.26
CA MET A 277 20.25 25.21 -13.07
C MET A 277 20.62 24.25 -11.93
N LYS A 278 19.82 23.22 -11.70
CA LYS A 278 20.09 22.21 -10.68
C LYS A 278 21.33 21.39 -11.00
N PHE A 279 21.49 20.96 -12.26
CA PHE A 279 22.67 20.24 -12.72
C PHE A 279 23.95 21.07 -12.52
N ASP A 280 23.95 22.32 -13.01
CA ASP A 280 25.09 23.25 -12.92
C ASP A 280 25.52 23.48 -11.46
N TYR A 281 24.58 23.41 -10.51
CA TYR A 281 24.87 23.44 -9.09
C TYR A 281 25.47 22.12 -8.59
N LEU A 282 24.82 20.99 -8.88
CA LEU A 282 25.22 19.68 -8.36
C LEU A 282 26.62 19.25 -8.81
N ILE A 283 27.05 19.61 -10.02
CA ILE A 283 28.38 19.26 -10.54
C ILE A 283 29.55 19.97 -9.85
N LYS A 284 29.28 20.95 -8.98
CA LYS A 284 30.29 21.61 -8.14
C LYS A 284 30.61 20.82 -6.87
N HIS A 285 29.83 19.77 -6.60
CA HIS A 285 29.98 18.87 -5.47
C HIS A 285 30.37 17.47 -5.98
N PRO A 286 30.75 16.54 -5.09
CA PRO A 286 31.01 15.16 -5.50
C PRO A 286 29.81 14.58 -6.25
N LEU A 287 30.06 13.97 -7.41
CA LEU A 287 29.04 13.32 -8.26
C LEU A 287 28.64 11.97 -7.66
N ILE A 288 28.13 12.03 -6.44
CA ILE A 288 27.63 10.90 -5.68
C ILE A 288 26.19 11.16 -5.28
N ILE A 289 25.38 10.12 -5.32
CA ILE A 289 24.05 10.12 -4.71
C ILE A 289 23.93 8.94 -3.79
N ARG A 290 23.15 9.10 -2.72
CA ARG A 290 22.62 7.97 -1.96
C ARG A 290 21.16 7.79 -2.31
N PHE A 291 20.88 6.69 -3.00
CA PHE A 291 19.53 6.25 -3.23
C PHE A 291 19.06 5.40 -2.06
N PHE A 292 17.80 5.58 -1.67
CA PHE A 292 17.18 4.75 -0.64
C PHE A 292 15.69 4.55 -0.95
N SER A 293 15.07 3.58 -0.28
CA SER A 293 13.62 3.38 -0.35
C SER A 293 13.06 3.23 1.05
N LEU A 294 11.99 3.96 1.33
CA LEU A 294 11.29 3.93 2.62
C LEU A 294 9.93 3.23 2.48
N LEU A 295 9.51 2.53 3.51
CA LEU A 295 8.11 2.18 3.67
C LEU A 295 7.42 3.19 4.59
N ILE A 296 6.45 3.92 4.05
CA ILE A 296 5.64 4.90 4.77
C ILE A 296 4.20 4.39 4.80
N LEU A 297 3.79 3.80 5.92
CA LEU A 297 2.49 3.10 6.07
C LEU A 297 1.29 4.03 5.98
N ASN A 298 1.45 5.26 6.46
CA ASN A 298 0.40 6.28 6.47
C ASN A 298 0.92 7.54 5.76
N PRO A 299 1.01 7.54 4.43
CA PRO A 299 1.59 8.67 3.68
C PRO A 299 0.73 9.95 3.75
N GLY A 300 -0.54 9.83 4.17
CA GLY A 300 -1.41 10.98 4.36
C GLY A 300 -1.62 11.76 3.06
N PHE A 301 -2.04 11.05 2.01
CA PHE A 301 -2.30 11.65 0.70
C PHE A 301 -3.36 12.75 0.78
N LYS A 302 -3.05 13.89 0.17
CA LYS A 302 -3.96 15.03 0.01
C LYS A 302 -4.03 15.40 -1.47
N SER A 303 -5.18 15.90 -1.90
CA SER A 303 -5.31 16.56 -3.19
C SER A 303 -4.56 17.89 -3.17
N SER A 304 -3.88 18.27 -4.25
CA SER A 304 -3.31 19.60 -4.39
C SER A 304 -4.35 20.62 -4.85
N ASP A 305 -4.30 21.82 -4.29
CA ASP A 305 -5.06 22.96 -4.77
C ASP A 305 -4.54 23.33 -6.18
N GLY A 306 -5.34 23.03 -7.21
CA GLY A 306 -5.03 23.39 -8.60
C GLY A 306 -4.28 22.35 -9.46
N GLY A 307 -4.13 21.10 -9.02
CA GLY A 307 -3.49 20.05 -9.82
C GLY A 307 -3.95 18.62 -9.49
N ASN A 308 -4.10 17.79 -10.52
CA ASN A 308 -4.85 16.51 -10.52
C ASN A 308 -4.22 15.33 -9.75
N LYS A 309 -3.01 15.45 -9.18
CA LYS A 309 -2.31 14.29 -8.58
C LYS A 309 -2.20 14.45 -7.05
N PRO A 310 -2.58 13.43 -6.26
CA PRO A 310 -2.42 13.49 -4.82
C PRO A 310 -0.93 13.51 -4.43
N PHE A 311 -0.61 14.11 -3.29
CA PHE A 311 0.74 14.12 -2.72
C PHE A 311 0.74 13.68 -1.26
N SER A 312 1.80 13.01 -0.83
CA SER A 312 2.02 12.56 0.54
C SER A 312 2.38 13.74 1.43
N SER A 313 1.48 14.12 2.35
CA SER A 313 1.79 15.21 3.30
C SER A 313 2.92 14.85 4.25
N VAL A 314 3.08 13.55 4.57
CA VAL A 314 4.20 13.07 5.37
C VAL A 314 5.53 13.27 4.64
N VAL A 315 5.60 12.91 3.36
CA VAL A 315 6.81 13.10 2.55
C VAL A 315 7.13 14.57 2.35
N LYS A 316 6.10 15.41 2.08
CA LYS A 316 6.29 16.86 1.97
C LYS A 316 6.94 17.44 3.22
N ASN A 317 6.37 17.16 4.40
CA ASN A 317 6.88 17.66 5.68
C ASN A 317 8.31 17.13 5.96
N MET A 318 8.56 15.87 5.64
CA MET A 318 9.90 15.28 5.75
C MET A 318 10.91 16.03 4.89
N LYS A 319 10.60 16.27 3.62
CA LYS A 319 11.47 17.04 2.70
C LYS A 319 11.76 18.44 3.25
N GLU A 320 10.75 19.13 3.77
CA GLU A 320 10.88 20.47 4.37
C GLU A 320 11.77 20.45 5.63
N ASP A 321 11.59 19.47 6.52
CA ASP A 321 12.39 19.34 7.74
C ASP A 321 13.88 19.16 7.44
N TYR A 322 14.23 18.23 6.54
CA TYR A 322 15.62 17.97 6.18
C TYR A 322 16.22 19.15 5.42
N ARG A 323 15.47 19.80 4.52
CA ARG A 323 15.93 21.02 3.85
C ARG A 323 16.25 22.12 4.85
N ARG A 324 15.37 22.38 5.82
CA ARG A 324 15.60 23.40 6.86
C ARG A 324 16.88 23.12 7.67
N ILE A 325 17.11 21.86 8.04
CA ILE A 325 18.27 21.47 8.87
C ILE A 325 19.58 21.58 8.09
N TYR A 326 19.59 21.11 6.84
CA TYR A 326 20.83 20.95 6.07
C TYR A 326 21.09 22.10 5.09
N SER A 327 20.12 22.96 4.79
CA SER A 327 20.34 24.14 3.92
C SER A 327 21.39 25.09 4.49
N MET A 328 21.45 25.23 5.82
CA MET A 328 22.46 26.07 6.49
C MET A 328 23.87 25.46 6.44
N LYS A 329 23.99 24.18 6.07
CA LYS A 329 25.25 23.45 5.99
C LYS A 329 25.76 23.32 4.55
N VAL A 330 24.98 23.77 3.58
CA VAL A 330 25.26 23.66 2.15
C VAL A 330 25.58 25.06 1.63
N GLU A 331 26.81 25.24 1.15
CA GLU A 331 27.25 26.53 0.60
C GLU A 331 26.43 26.90 -0.63
N ASN A 332 26.00 28.17 -0.72
CA ASN A 332 25.19 28.68 -1.83
C ASN A 332 23.91 27.86 -2.09
N TYR A 333 23.29 27.33 -1.01
CA TYR A 333 22.14 26.45 -1.08
C TYR A 333 21.06 26.93 -2.07
N ILE A 334 20.68 26.02 -2.97
CA ILE A 334 19.47 26.14 -3.78
C ILE A 334 18.44 25.09 -3.36
N ARG A 335 17.17 25.33 -3.65
CA ARG A 335 16.10 24.39 -3.26
C ARG A 335 16.30 23.01 -3.92
N ASP A 336 15.90 21.96 -3.22
CA ASP A 336 15.84 20.57 -3.70
C ASP A 336 17.20 19.86 -3.93
N VAL A 337 18.33 20.42 -3.47
CA VAL A 337 19.68 19.81 -3.57
C VAL A 337 20.15 19.08 -2.31
N VAL A 338 19.25 18.90 -1.34
CA VAL A 338 19.49 18.09 -0.13
C VAL A 338 18.86 16.70 -0.29
N LEU A 339 17.55 16.69 -0.54
CA LEU A 339 16.72 15.50 -0.54
C LEU A 339 15.59 15.61 -1.57
N HIS A 340 15.46 14.57 -2.39
CA HIS A 340 14.32 14.31 -3.27
C HIS A 340 13.66 13.00 -2.85
N ILE A 341 12.33 12.97 -2.73
CA ILE A 341 11.53 11.76 -2.44
C ILE A 341 10.26 11.85 -3.28
N GLY A 342 9.85 10.71 -3.86
CA GLY A 342 8.60 10.59 -4.60
C GLY A 342 7.37 10.96 -3.76
N ASP A 343 6.39 11.61 -4.38
CA ASP A 343 5.26 12.20 -3.66
C ASP A 343 4.00 11.33 -3.64
N ASN A 344 3.90 10.35 -4.54
CA ASN A 344 2.78 9.43 -4.68
C ASN A 344 3.22 8.14 -5.38
N PHE A 345 2.34 7.14 -5.41
CA PHE A 345 2.66 5.82 -5.94
C PHE A 345 3.14 5.86 -7.40
N GLN A 346 2.53 6.69 -8.24
CA GLN A 346 2.96 6.85 -9.64
C GLN A 346 4.36 7.46 -9.75
N HIS A 347 4.62 8.52 -8.97
CA HIS A 347 5.94 9.16 -8.92
C HIS A 347 7.00 8.20 -8.37
N ASN A 348 6.65 7.41 -7.36
CA ASN A 348 7.52 6.40 -6.79
C ASN A 348 7.93 5.36 -7.85
N ARG A 349 6.97 4.82 -8.62
CA ARG A 349 7.26 3.88 -9.73
C ARG A 349 8.20 4.50 -10.76
N HIS A 350 7.96 5.76 -11.12
CA HIS A 350 8.83 6.49 -12.05
C HIS A 350 10.28 6.55 -11.55
N ILE A 351 10.51 7.02 -10.33
CA ILE A 351 11.85 7.13 -9.75
C ILE A 351 12.52 5.75 -9.67
N LEU A 352 11.79 4.72 -9.21
CA LEU A 352 12.32 3.35 -9.13
C LEU A 352 12.77 2.82 -10.50
N ASN A 353 11.99 3.08 -11.55
CA ASN A 353 12.35 2.70 -12.92
C ASN A 353 13.58 3.45 -13.44
N VAL A 354 13.68 4.76 -13.19
CA VAL A 354 14.86 5.56 -13.58
C VAL A 354 16.12 5.04 -12.91
N ILE A 355 16.07 4.82 -11.59
CA ILE A 355 17.22 4.35 -10.81
C ILE A 355 17.58 2.90 -11.16
N GLY A 356 16.60 2.03 -11.39
CA GLY A 356 16.82 0.64 -11.83
C GLY A 356 17.45 0.51 -13.22
N GLY A 357 17.42 1.59 -14.02
CA GLY A 357 18.11 1.70 -15.30
C GLY A 357 19.57 2.16 -15.21
N ILE A 358 20.01 2.70 -14.07
CA ILE A 358 21.40 3.16 -13.87
C ILE A 358 22.33 1.94 -13.98
N GLY A 359 23.27 1.99 -14.92
CA GLY A 359 24.22 0.91 -15.21
C GLY A 359 23.80 -0.07 -16.32
N LYS A 360 22.58 0.04 -16.86
CA LYS A 360 22.16 -0.73 -18.06
C LYS A 360 22.45 -0.01 -19.38
N SER A 361 22.66 1.30 -19.33
CA SER A 361 22.90 2.14 -20.51
C SER A 361 24.33 2.10 -21.06
N GLY A 362 25.21 1.28 -20.45
CA GLY A 362 26.62 1.14 -20.81
C GLY A 362 27.02 -0.29 -21.19
N MET A 363 26.07 -1.13 -21.65
CA MET A 363 26.32 -2.44 -22.25
C MET A 363 25.88 -2.47 -23.71
#